data_AF-A0A1C6DTL8-F1
#
_entry.id   AF-A0A1C6DTL8-F1
#
_cell.length_a   1.000
_cell.length_b   1.000
_cell.length_c   1.000
_cell.angle_alpha   90.00
_cell.angle_beta   90.00
_cell.angle_gamma   90.00
#
_symmetry.space_group_name_H-M   'P 1'
#
loop_
_entity.id
_entity.type
_entity.pdbx_description
1 polymer ?
#
loop_
_entity_poly.entity_id
_entity_poly.type
_entity_poly.pdbx_seq_one_letter_code
_entity_poly.pdbx_strand_id
1 'polypeptide(L)'
;MIFIVSCDSNLINKILIAYEDLGEKKFIKKIVKDINIDKKLYLFYFKRKFIPICTLPKFRIILVSKQGFISFCYNFFSFLHSKNLFINVSYKNIMSIAKFVVYHEVGHILDKSINDNKVEYNQTLKTFINKLIEYDIDINVENLHKKNLPSDVEECVLKLKKNLINRESTAWKIAHDLIEFEDKNEELIFNNMREYALATYNFGNIQNIINENNIDVFIKYKKAI
;
A
#
# COMPACT_ATOMS: atom_id res chain seq x y z
N MET A 1 -10.57 7.89 -1.15
CA MET A 1 -11.33 7.51 -2.35
C MET A 1 -10.83 8.37 -3.50
N ILE A 2 -10.03 7.80 -4.40
CA ILE A 2 -9.49 8.52 -5.57
C ILE A 2 -10.63 8.60 -6.59
N PHE A 3 -10.89 9.81 -7.10
CA PHE A 3 -11.88 10.07 -8.14
C PHE A 3 -11.64 9.14 -9.33
N ILE A 4 -12.69 8.42 -9.76
CA ILE A 4 -12.69 7.67 -11.01
C ILE A 4 -12.77 8.70 -12.13
N VAL A 5 -11.60 9.20 -12.54
CA VAL A 5 -11.43 9.71 -13.91
C VAL A 5 -11.72 8.53 -14.83
N SER A 6 -12.52 8.77 -15.87
CA SER A 6 -12.90 7.77 -16.88
C SER A 6 -11.74 6.80 -17.13
N CYS A 7 -11.98 5.51 -16.89
CA CYS A 7 -10.96 4.49 -16.99
C CYS A 7 -10.30 4.53 -18.38
N ASP A 8 -9.01 4.86 -18.46
CA ASP A 8 -8.29 4.88 -19.74
C ASP A 8 -8.09 3.45 -20.22
N SER A 9 -9.04 2.99 -21.04
CA SER A 9 -9.07 1.65 -21.63
C SER A 9 -7.79 1.34 -22.43
N ASN A 10 -7.16 2.35 -23.03
CA ASN A 10 -5.94 2.17 -23.80
C ASN A 10 -4.74 1.90 -22.87
N LEU A 11 -4.64 2.63 -21.76
CA LEU A 11 -3.63 2.39 -20.73
C LEU A 11 -3.76 0.98 -20.12
N ILE A 12 -4.97 0.56 -19.73
CA ILE A 12 -5.18 -0.77 -19.17
C ILE A 12 -4.81 -1.87 -20.16
N ASN A 13 -5.20 -1.73 -21.43
CA ASN A 13 -4.88 -2.73 -22.44
C ASN A 13 -3.37 -2.88 -22.64
N LYS A 14 -2.61 -1.78 -22.65
CA LYS A 14 -1.14 -1.84 -22.73
C LYS A 14 -0.52 -2.56 -21.54
N ILE A 15 -1.01 -2.30 -20.32
CA ILE A 15 -0.53 -2.98 -19.11
C ILE A 15 -0.84 -4.48 -19.17
N LEU A 16 -2.05 -4.83 -19.59
CA LEU A 16 -2.51 -6.22 -19.73
C LEU A 16 -1.62 -7.00 -20.70
N ILE A 17 -1.43 -6.48 -21.91
CA ILE A 17 -0.62 -7.13 -22.95
C ILE A 17 0.81 -7.33 -22.44
N ALA A 18 1.44 -6.28 -21.91
CA ALA A 18 2.80 -6.38 -21.37
C ALA A 18 2.92 -7.39 -20.22
N TYR A 19 1.92 -7.48 -19.34
CA TYR A 19 1.92 -8.43 -18.23
C TYR A 19 1.68 -9.89 -18.69
N GLU A 20 0.88 -10.08 -19.74
CA GLU A 20 0.65 -11.38 -20.37
C GLU A 20 1.92 -11.87 -21.10
N ASP A 21 2.61 -10.99 -21.81
CA ASP A 21 3.89 -11.27 -22.47
C ASP A 21 4.99 -11.66 -21.47
N LEU A 22 4.96 -11.09 -20.26
CA LEU A 22 5.84 -11.49 -19.15
C LEU A 22 5.52 -12.90 -18.62
N GLY A 23 4.38 -13.52 -18.98
CA GLY A 23 3.98 -14.83 -18.46
C GLY A 23 3.34 -14.77 -17.06
N GLU A 24 2.86 -13.59 -16.65
CA GLU A 24 2.07 -13.34 -15.45
C GLU A 24 2.66 -13.96 -14.16
N LYS A 25 1.99 -14.99 -13.62
CA LYS A 25 2.37 -15.77 -12.44
C LYS A 25 3.77 -16.36 -12.54
N LYS A 26 4.17 -16.85 -13.73
CA LYS A 26 5.47 -17.53 -13.90
C LYS A 26 6.60 -16.55 -13.65
N PHE A 27 6.45 -15.33 -14.11
CA PHE A 27 7.44 -14.27 -13.93
C PHE A 27 7.50 -13.77 -12.48
N ILE A 28 6.37 -13.52 -11.81
CA ILE A 28 6.38 -13.17 -10.37
C ILE A 28 7.03 -14.28 -9.54
N LYS A 29 6.75 -15.56 -9.86
CA LYS A 29 7.41 -16.70 -9.22
C LYS A 29 8.92 -16.71 -9.44
N LYS A 30 9.39 -16.28 -10.62
CA LYS A 30 10.81 -16.18 -10.92
C LYS A 30 11.45 -15.09 -10.06
N ILE A 31 10.87 -13.89 -10.00
CA ILE A 31 11.35 -12.80 -9.11
C ILE A 31 11.52 -13.32 -7.68
N VAL A 32 10.49 -13.93 -7.10
CA VAL A 32 10.55 -14.42 -5.70
C VAL A 32 11.62 -15.49 -5.49
N LYS A 33 11.90 -16.33 -6.50
CA LYS A 33 12.96 -17.34 -6.44
C LYS A 33 14.36 -16.74 -6.53
N ASP A 34 14.50 -15.67 -7.30
CA ASP A 34 15.80 -15.03 -7.57
C ASP A 34 16.22 -14.09 -6.42
N ILE A 35 15.33 -13.76 -5.49
CA ILE A 35 15.65 -12.97 -4.29
C ILE A 35 16.56 -13.77 -3.35
N ASN A 36 17.79 -13.30 -3.19
CA ASN A 36 18.79 -13.91 -2.33
C ASN A 36 18.74 -13.33 -0.91
N ILE A 37 18.01 -14.00 -0.01
CA ILE A 37 17.93 -13.65 1.41
C ILE A 37 17.99 -14.92 2.28
N ASP A 38 18.42 -14.80 3.53
CA ASP A 38 18.53 -15.93 4.48
C ASP A 38 17.18 -16.52 4.93
N LYS A 39 16.07 -16.06 4.37
CA LYS A 39 14.71 -16.49 4.71
C LYS A 39 14.01 -17.08 3.51
N LYS A 40 13.40 -18.25 3.70
CA LYS A 40 12.50 -18.83 2.69
C LYS A 40 11.25 -17.96 2.50
N LEU A 41 10.97 -17.61 1.25
CA LEU A 41 9.80 -16.85 0.80
C LEU A 41 8.76 -17.78 0.17
N TYR A 42 7.49 -17.44 0.35
CA TYR A 42 6.36 -18.13 -0.26
C TYR A 42 5.52 -17.15 -1.07
N LEU A 43 5.02 -17.59 -2.23
CA LEU A 43 4.15 -16.79 -3.09
C LEU A 43 2.80 -17.50 -3.28
N PHE A 44 1.72 -16.83 -2.90
CA PHE A 44 0.37 -17.22 -3.28
C PHE A 44 -0.16 -16.29 -4.36
N TYR A 45 -0.44 -16.89 -5.51
CA TYR A 45 -0.92 -16.16 -6.68
C TYR A 45 -2.38 -16.49 -6.98
N PHE A 46 -3.21 -15.46 -7.08
CA PHE A 46 -4.63 -15.57 -7.38
C PHE A 46 -4.95 -15.06 -8.79
N LYS A 47 -5.49 -15.93 -9.64
CA LYS A 47 -5.85 -15.55 -11.02
C LYS A 47 -7.15 -14.75 -11.10
N ARG A 48 -8.15 -15.10 -10.28
CA ARG A 48 -9.53 -14.58 -10.38
C ARG A 48 -10.00 -13.74 -9.19
N LYS A 49 -9.27 -13.74 -8.07
CA LYS A 49 -9.64 -12.94 -6.89
C LYS A 49 -8.98 -11.57 -7.00
N PHE A 50 -9.70 -10.55 -6.58
CA PHE A 50 -9.14 -9.21 -6.41
C PHE A 50 -8.46 -9.13 -5.04
N ILE A 51 -7.15 -9.41 -5.01
CA ILE A 51 -6.32 -9.28 -3.81
C ILE A 51 -5.19 -8.30 -4.15
N PRO A 52 -5.04 -7.20 -3.38
CA PRO A 52 -3.93 -6.28 -3.59
C PRO A 52 -2.60 -7.03 -3.41
N ILE A 53 -1.53 -6.50 -3.98
CA ILE A 53 -0.21 -7.01 -3.67
C ILE A 53 0.07 -6.66 -2.22
N CYS A 54 0.33 -7.67 -1.41
CA CYS A 54 0.62 -7.48 0.00
C CYS A 54 1.38 -8.69 0.56
N THR A 55 1.87 -8.56 1.78
CA THR A 55 2.56 -9.63 2.48
C THR A 55 1.90 -9.97 3.80
N LEU A 56 2.12 -11.21 4.23
CA LEU A 56 1.96 -11.66 5.60
C LEU A 56 3.35 -11.84 6.20
N PRO A 57 3.94 -10.80 6.85
CA PRO A 57 5.35 -10.77 7.20
C PRO A 57 5.81 -11.95 8.06
N LYS A 58 5.01 -12.28 9.09
CA LYS A 58 5.29 -13.38 10.02
C LYS A 58 5.36 -14.75 9.34
N PHE A 59 4.50 -14.95 8.33
CA PHE A 59 4.43 -16.20 7.58
C PHE A 59 5.36 -16.20 6.36
N ARG A 60 5.97 -15.05 6.03
CA ARG A 60 6.85 -14.86 4.87
C ARG A 60 6.13 -15.19 3.55
N ILE A 61 4.83 -14.89 3.51
CA ILE A 61 3.97 -15.14 2.36
C ILE A 61 3.71 -13.82 1.66
N ILE A 62 4.04 -13.76 0.37
CA ILE A 62 3.63 -12.69 -0.54
C ILE A 62 2.35 -13.13 -1.24
N LEU A 63 1.34 -12.28 -1.20
CA LEU A 63 0.04 -12.45 -1.85
C LEU A 63 0.01 -11.54 -3.08
N VAL A 64 -0.26 -12.12 -4.25
CA VAL A 64 -0.40 -11.37 -5.50
C VAL A 64 -1.63 -11.88 -6.24
N SER A 65 -2.37 -10.97 -6.85
CA SER A 65 -3.37 -11.36 -7.85
C SER A 65 -3.14 -10.68 -9.19
N LYS A 66 -3.62 -11.30 -10.28
CA LYS A 66 -3.57 -10.68 -11.62
C LYS A 66 -4.21 -9.30 -11.57
N GLN A 67 -5.44 -9.23 -11.07
CA GLN A 67 -6.21 -7.99 -11.03
C GLN A 67 -5.60 -6.94 -10.09
N GLY A 68 -5.07 -7.36 -8.93
CA GLY A 68 -4.40 -6.46 -7.99
C GLY A 68 -3.14 -5.85 -8.56
N PHE A 69 -2.32 -6.64 -9.27
CA PHE A 69 -1.12 -6.13 -9.94
C PHE A 69 -1.46 -5.16 -11.07
N ILE A 70 -2.42 -5.50 -11.94
CA ILE A 70 -2.87 -4.60 -13.01
C ILE A 70 -3.43 -3.29 -12.45
N SER A 71 -4.25 -3.38 -11.39
CA SER A 71 -4.81 -2.20 -10.72
C SER A 71 -3.71 -1.32 -10.12
N PHE A 72 -2.67 -1.92 -9.52
CA PHE A 72 -1.53 -1.18 -9.02
C PHE A 72 -0.81 -0.44 -10.15
N CYS A 73 -0.47 -1.13 -11.25
CA CYS A 73 0.17 -0.52 -12.41
C CYS A 73 -0.66 0.63 -12.97
N TYR A 74 -1.97 0.42 -13.15
CA TYR A 74 -2.87 1.47 -13.66
C TYR A 74 -2.83 2.71 -12.78
N ASN A 75 -3.01 2.56 -11.47
CA ASN A 75 -2.99 3.69 -10.54
C ASN A 75 -1.63 4.39 -10.51
N PHE A 76 -0.53 3.63 -10.61
CA PHE A 76 0.82 4.20 -10.68
C PHE A 76 1.03 5.04 -11.94
N PHE A 77 0.67 4.52 -13.13
CA PHE A 77 0.78 5.30 -14.36
C PHE A 77 -0.16 6.52 -14.36
N SER A 78 -1.38 6.38 -13.86
CA SER A 78 -2.29 7.53 -13.68
C SER A 78 -1.70 8.59 -12.73
N PHE A 79 -1.03 8.19 -11.65
CA PHE A 79 -0.34 9.11 -10.75
C PHE A 79 0.80 9.85 -11.46
N LEU A 80 1.62 9.16 -12.25
CA LEU A 80 2.68 9.78 -13.04
C LEU A 80 2.11 10.79 -14.05
N HIS A 81 1.06 10.42 -14.79
CA HIS A 81 0.40 11.31 -15.73
C HIS A 81 -0.15 12.57 -15.04
N SER A 82 -0.69 12.44 -13.82
CA SER A 82 -1.16 13.59 -13.02
C SER A 82 -0.04 14.59 -12.66
N LYS A 83 1.21 14.15 -12.73
CA LYS A 83 2.42 14.96 -12.52
C LYS A 83 3.11 15.38 -13.81
N ASN A 84 2.48 15.16 -14.98
CA ASN A 84 3.09 15.35 -16.29
C ASN A 84 4.37 14.52 -16.51
N LEU A 85 4.48 13.36 -15.84
CA LEU A 85 5.55 12.39 -16.05
C LEU A 85 5.01 11.25 -16.93
N PHE A 86 5.60 11.07 -18.11
CA PHE A 86 5.13 10.09 -19.09
C PHE A 86 6.16 8.98 -19.28
N ILE A 87 6.06 7.97 -18.42
CA ILE A 87 6.86 6.75 -18.53
C ILE A 87 6.11 5.78 -19.45
N ASN A 88 6.77 5.30 -20.50
CA ASN A 88 6.16 4.36 -21.44
C ASN A 88 5.73 3.07 -20.74
N VAL A 89 4.53 2.59 -21.07
CA VAL A 89 4.07 1.25 -20.66
C VAL A 89 4.74 0.23 -21.58
N SER A 90 5.91 -0.25 -21.18
CA SER A 90 6.71 -1.24 -21.91
C SER A 90 6.88 -2.51 -21.09
N TYR A 91 7.23 -3.60 -21.77
CA TYR A 91 7.63 -4.86 -21.12
C TYR A 91 8.68 -4.62 -20.02
N LYS A 92 9.74 -3.84 -20.33
CA LYS A 92 10.81 -3.51 -19.38
C LYS A 92 10.26 -2.81 -18.14
N ASN A 93 9.41 -1.79 -18.32
CA ASN A 93 8.91 -1.02 -17.18
C ASN A 93 7.92 -1.82 -16.32
N ILE A 94 7.05 -2.66 -16.92
CA ILE A 94 6.19 -3.57 -16.16
C ILE A 94 7.01 -4.62 -15.40
N MET A 95 8.11 -5.10 -16.00
CA MET A 95 9.07 -6.00 -15.36
C MET A 95 9.68 -5.35 -14.11
N SER A 96 10.20 -4.12 -14.22
CA SER A 96 10.76 -3.36 -13.10
C SER A 96 9.70 -3.07 -12.03
N ILE A 97 8.48 -2.66 -12.40
CA ILE A 97 7.39 -2.44 -11.44
C ILE A 97 7.09 -3.71 -10.64
N ALA A 98 6.99 -4.86 -11.30
CA ALA A 98 6.77 -6.15 -10.66
C ALA A 98 7.91 -6.54 -9.70
N LYS A 99 9.17 -6.29 -10.10
CA LYS A 99 10.35 -6.46 -9.24
C LYS A 99 10.18 -5.61 -7.99
N PHE A 100 9.92 -4.32 -8.14
CA PHE A 100 9.88 -3.38 -7.02
C PHE A 100 8.77 -3.66 -6.02
N VAL A 101 7.55 -3.98 -6.48
CA VAL A 101 6.46 -4.34 -5.56
C VAL A 101 6.79 -5.61 -4.78
N VAL A 102 7.39 -6.62 -5.42
CA VAL A 102 7.80 -7.85 -4.72
C VAL A 102 8.89 -7.56 -3.69
N TYR A 103 9.87 -6.74 -4.02
CA TYR A 103 10.94 -6.36 -3.10
C TYR A 103 10.44 -5.48 -1.95
N HIS A 104 9.46 -4.59 -2.17
CA HIS A 104 8.75 -3.89 -1.09
C HIS A 104 8.10 -4.88 -0.12
N GLU A 105 7.34 -5.85 -0.62
CA GLU A 105 6.74 -6.88 0.23
C GLU A 105 7.78 -7.72 1.01
N VAL A 106 8.96 -7.95 0.42
CA VAL A 106 10.10 -8.54 1.12
C VAL A 106 10.67 -7.59 2.17
N GLY A 107 10.72 -6.28 1.90
CA GLY A 107 11.08 -5.25 2.86
C GLY A 107 10.25 -5.35 4.15
N HIS A 108 8.94 -5.54 4.04
CA HIS A 108 8.09 -5.79 5.20
C HIS A 108 8.40 -7.11 5.96
N ILE A 109 8.84 -8.16 5.26
CA ILE A 109 9.25 -9.45 5.88
C ILE A 109 10.58 -9.32 6.64
N LEU A 110 11.43 -8.39 6.19
CA LEU A 110 12.76 -8.16 6.75
C LEU A 110 12.80 -7.03 7.79
N ASP A 111 11.80 -6.16 7.80
CA ASP A 111 11.66 -5.09 8.79
C ASP A 111 11.61 -5.64 10.22
N LYS A 112 12.66 -5.33 10.98
CA LYS A 112 12.81 -5.74 12.39
C LYS A 112 11.88 -4.96 13.32
N SER A 113 11.47 -3.75 12.93
CA SER A 113 10.63 -2.84 13.71
C SER A 113 9.13 -3.08 13.53
N ILE A 114 8.72 -3.98 12.62
CA ILE A 114 7.32 -4.15 12.23
C ILE A 114 6.40 -4.52 13.40
N ASN A 115 6.89 -5.28 14.39
CA ASN A 115 6.12 -5.64 15.57
C ASN A 115 5.95 -4.43 16.49
N ASP A 116 7.00 -3.66 16.73
CA ASP A 116 6.98 -2.47 17.59
C ASP A 116 6.08 -1.40 16.98
N ASN A 117 6.20 -1.16 15.67
CA ASN A 117 5.32 -0.26 14.91
C ASN A 117 3.84 -0.67 15.06
N LYS A 118 3.54 -1.99 15.01
CA LYS A 118 2.18 -2.50 15.19
C LYS A 118 1.67 -2.26 16.62
N VAL A 119 2.51 -2.44 17.63
CA VAL A 119 2.14 -2.19 19.03
C VAL A 119 1.83 -0.70 19.22
N GLU A 120 2.70 0.19 18.76
CA GLU A 120 2.51 1.65 18.82
C GLU A 120 1.23 2.10 18.09
N TYR A 121 0.99 1.56 16.88
CA TYR A 121 -0.22 1.85 16.10
C TYR A 121 -1.48 1.47 16.90
N ASN A 122 -1.52 0.26 17.47
CA ASN A 122 -2.67 -0.21 18.23
C ASN A 122 -2.90 0.58 19.52
N GLN A 123 -1.83 1.01 20.19
CA GLN A 123 -1.94 1.89 21.37
C GLN A 123 -2.54 3.24 20.99
N THR A 124 -2.05 3.85 19.91
CA THR A 124 -2.58 5.12 19.39
C THR A 124 -4.04 4.98 18.95
N LEU A 125 -4.38 3.87 18.29
CA LEU A 125 -5.75 3.57 17.85
C LEU A 125 -6.70 3.43 19.04
N LYS A 126 -6.27 2.77 20.11
CA LYS A 126 -7.06 2.66 21.35
C LYS A 126 -7.31 4.02 21.97
N THR A 127 -6.30 4.88 22.03
CA THR A 127 -6.45 6.27 22.51
C THR A 127 -7.43 7.04 21.63
N PHE A 128 -7.29 6.95 20.31
CA PHE A 128 -8.19 7.57 19.34
C PHE A 128 -9.66 7.16 19.58
N ILE A 129 -9.94 5.85 19.70
CA ILE A 129 -11.29 5.35 19.96
C ILE A 129 -11.85 5.88 21.29
N ASN A 130 -11.03 5.91 22.35
CA ASN A 130 -11.46 6.45 23.63
C ASN A 130 -11.82 7.94 23.53
N LYS A 131 -11.05 8.73 22.78
CA LYS A 131 -11.33 10.14 22.54
C LYS A 131 -12.59 10.38 21.72
N LEU A 132 -12.85 9.56 20.70
CA LEU A 132 -14.12 9.61 19.97
C LEU A 132 -15.33 9.40 20.91
N ILE A 133 -15.20 8.50 21.88
CA ILE A 133 -16.27 8.22 22.86
C ILE A 133 -16.37 9.34 23.90
N GLU A 134 -15.24 9.81 24.44
CA GLU A 134 -15.17 10.88 25.45
C GLU A 134 -15.86 12.16 24.96
N TYR A 135 -15.64 12.53 23.70
CA TYR A 135 -16.24 13.71 23.08
C TYR A 135 -17.59 13.44 22.39
N ASP A 136 -18.14 12.23 22.51
CA ASP A 136 -19.35 11.77 21.84
C ASP A 136 -19.40 12.13 20.34
N ILE A 137 -18.28 11.91 19.64
CA ILE A 137 -18.16 12.22 18.22
C ILE A 137 -18.98 11.21 17.42
N ASP A 138 -19.97 11.71 16.69
CA ASP A 138 -20.70 10.90 15.71
C ASP A 138 -19.84 10.64 14.48
N ILE A 139 -19.34 9.41 14.38
CA ILE A 139 -18.49 8.92 13.31
C ILE A 139 -19.24 8.59 12.00
N ASN A 140 -20.58 8.62 12.02
CA ASN A 140 -21.40 8.36 10.82
C ASN A 140 -21.70 9.63 10.04
N VAL A 141 -21.31 10.80 10.57
CA VAL A 141 -21.48 12.08 9.92
C VAL A 141 -20.74 12.10 8.58
N GLU A 142 -21.46 12.43 7.51
CA GLU A 142 -20.85 12.70 6.22
C GLU A 142 -19.84 13.86 6.33
N ASN A 143 -18.66 13.67 5.75
CA ASN A 143 -17.58 14.64 5.78
C ASN A 143 -17.05 14.98 7.19
N LEU A 144 -17.02 14.03 8.12
CA LEU A 144 -16.40 14.20 9.45
C LEU A 144 -15.02 14.87 9.40
N HIS A 145 -14.22 14.54 8.39
CA HIS A 145 -12.90 15.11 8.13
C HIS A 145 -12.86 16.63 7.85
N LYS A 146 -14.01 17.28 7.61
CA LYS A 146 -14.13 18.73 7.37
C LYS A 146 -14.63 19.50 8.61
N LYS A 147 -15.01 18.80 9.67
CA LYS A 147 -15.39 19.43 10.94
C LYS A 147 -14.15 19.77 11.75
N ASN A 148 -14.24 20.81 12.57
CA ASN A 148 -13.24 21.07 13.59
C ASN A 148 -13.32 19.95 14.64
N LEU A 149 -12.34 19.06 14.63
CA LEU A 149 -12.23 18.00 15.61
C LEU A 149 -11.46 18.51 16.83
N PRO A 150 -11.69 17.93 18.03
CA PRO A 150 -10.83 18.18 19.17
C PRO A 150 -9.36 17.94 18.82
N SER A 151 -8.47 18.80 19.30
CA SER A 151 -7.05 18.80 18.91
C SER A 151 -6.32 17.50 19.24
N ASP A 152 -6.72 16.82 20.31
CA ASP A 152 -6.19 15.52 20.71
C ASP A 152 -6.66 14.37 19.80
N VAL A 153 -7.87 14.45 19.25
CA VAL A 153 -8.37 13.55 18.19
C VAL A 153 -7.56 13.75 16.91
N GLU A 154 -7.30 15.00 16.52
CA GLU A 154 -6.44 15.32 15.38
C GLU A 154 -5.00 14.83 15.58
N GLU A 155 -4.44 15.01 16.78
CA GLU A 155 -3.12 14.51 17.14
C GLU A 155 -3.03 12.98 16.99
N CYS A 156 -4.06 12.25 17.43
CA CYS A 156 -4.13 10.80 17.25
C CYS A 156 -4.13 10.42 15.76
N VAL A 157 -4.92 11.11 14.93
CA VAL A 157 -4.94 10.90 13.48
C VAL A 157 -3.55 11.11 12.87
N LEU A 158 -2.85 12.20 13.27
CA LEU A 158 -1.50 12.48 12.80
C LEU A 158 -0.50 11.40 13.23
N LYS A 159 -0.56 10.91 14.47
CA LYS A 159 0.29 9.83 14.98
C LYS A 159 0.07 8.53 14.21
N LEU A 160 -1.18 8.14 13.97
CA LEU A 160 -1.52 6.95 13.17
C LEU A 160 -0.96 7.05 11.76
N LYS A 161 -1.11 8.20 11.09
CA LYS A 161 -0.55 8.44 9.75
C LYS A 161 0.97 8.36 9.73
N LYS A 162 1.64 9.03 10.68
CA LYS A 162 3.12 9.02 10.77
C LYS A 162 3.65 7.61 10.96
N ASN A 163 3.01 6.81 11.82
CA ASN A 163 3.38 5.41 12.03
C ASN A 163 3.24 4.58 10.73
N LEU A 164 2.14 4.72 9.98
CA LEU A 164 1.97 4.06 8.68
C LEU A 164 3.03 4.49 7.67
N ILE A 165 3.25 5.80 7.50
CA ILE A 165 4.27 6.34 6.59
C ILE A 165 5.66 5.82 6.94
N ASN A 166 6.02 5.77 8.23
CA ASN A 166 7.30 5.26 8.69
C ASN A 166 7.48 3.78 8.37
N ARG A 167 6.44 2.97 8.59
CA ARG A 167 6.45 1.53 8.27
C ARG A 167 6.66 1.30 6.77
N GLU A 168 5.95 2.03 5.93
CA GLU A 168 6.05 1.91 4.47
C GLU A 168 7.41 2.41 3.96
N SER A 169 7.86 3.57 4.45
CA SER A 169 9.17 4.13 4.09
C SER A 169 10.32 3.19 4.47
N THR A 170 10.21 2.51 5.62
CA THR A 170 11.19 1.51 6.07
C THR A 170 11.23 0.31 5.12
N ALA A 171 10.06 -0.21 4.71
CA ALA A 171 9.99 -1.33 3.78
C ALA A 171 10.56 -0.97 2.39
N TRP A 172 10.24 0.23 1.88
CA TRP A 172 10.83 0.75 0.63
C TRP A 172 12.35 0.94 0.74
N LYS A 173 12.85 1.39 1.89
CA LYS A 173 14.29 1.52 2.11
C LYS A 173 14.99 0.16 2.06
N ILE A 174 14.44 -0.84 2.76
CA ILE A 174 14.98 -2.20 2.72
C ILE A 174 14.93 -2.77 1.29
N ALA A 175 13.84 -2.53 0.57
CA ALA A 175 13.70 -2.94 -0.82
C ALA A 175 14.79 -2.32 -1.71
N HIS A 176 15.00 -1.01 -1.58
CA HIS A 176 16.06 -0.28 -2.29
C HIS A 176 17.43 -0.90 -2.06
N ASP A 177 17.78 -1.18 -0.80
CA ASP A 177 19.09 -1.73 -0.42
C ASP A 177 19.32 -3.17 -0.94
N LEU A 178 18.26 -3.86 -1.36
CA LEU A 178 18.31 -5.22 -1.91
C LEU A 178 18.27 -5.27 -3.44
N ILE A 179 17.88 -4.18 -4.10
CA ILE A 179 17.71 -4.13 -5.55
C ILE A 179 19.03 -3.70 -6.19
N GLU A 180 19.50 -4.50 -7.13
CA GLU A 180 20.47 -4.04 -8.13
C GLU A 180 19.71 -3.40 -9.29
N PHE A 181 19.89 -2.10 -9.50
CA PHE A 181 19.27 -1.35 -10.59
C PHE A 181 20.07 -1.50 -11.88
N GLU A 182 19.39 -1.76 -13.00
CA GLU A 182 20.00 -1.86 -14.33
C GLU A 182 20.61 -0.53 -14.78
N ASP A 183 19.88 0.56 -14.55
CA ASP A 183 20.27 1.91 -14.96
C ASP A 183 19.56 2.98 -14.12
N LYS A 184 19.96 4.24 -14.30
CA LYS A 184 19.37 5.39 -13.59
C LYS A 184 17.87 5.60 -13.91
N ASN A 185 17.38 5.13 -15.06
CA ASN A 185 15.96 5.24 -15.39
C ASN A 185 15.16 4.20 -14.60
N GLU A 186 15.69 3.00 -14.41
CA GLU A 186 15.08 1.98 -13.56
C GLU A 186 15.01 2.48 -12.09
N GLU A 187 16.08 3.09 -11.59
CA GLU A 187 16.11 3.72 -10.26
C GLU A 187 15.10 4.89 -10.14
N LEU A 188 14.94 5.69 -11.20
CA LEU A 188 13.93 6.74 -11.25
C LEU A 188 12.50 6.19 -11.15
N ILE A 189 12.20 5.07 -11.84
CA ILE A 189 10.89 4.40 -11.73
C ILE A 189 10.66 3.93 -10.29
N PHE A 190 11.68 3.35 -9.65
CA PHE A 190 11.59 2.94 -8.25
C PHE A 190 11.25 4.10 -7.33
N ASN A 191 11.97 5.23 -7.47
CA ASN A 191 11.75 6.42 -6.65
C ASN A 191 10.34 7.01 -6.85
N ASN A 192 9.83 7.03 -8.08
CA ASN A 192 8.47 7.44 -8.37
C ASN A 192 7.42 6.48 -7.77
N MET A 193 7.67 5.17 -7.78
CA MET A 193 6.78 4.19 -7.14
C MET A 193 6.75 4.36 -5.61
N ARG A 194 7.90 4.59 -4.99
CA ARG A 194 8.00 4.90 -3.57
C ARG A 194 7.22 6.17 -3.24
N GLU A 195 7.37 7.22 -4.05
CA GLU A 195 6.62 8.46 -3.86
C GLU A 195 5.11 8.26 -4.01
N TYR A 196 4.69 7.54 -5.05
CA TYR A 196 3.29 7.15 -5.25
C TYR A 196 2.73 6.43 -4.02
N ALA A 197 3.44 5.41 -3.52
CA ALA A 197 3.02 4.66 -2.35
C ALA A 197 2.89 5.55 -1.12
N LEU A 198 3.91 6.35 -0.79
CA LEU A 198 3.89 7.24 0.39
C LEU A 198 2.80 8.32 0.28
N ALA A 199 2.51 8.81 -0.92
CA ALA A 199 1.43 9.76 -1.16
C ALA A 199 0.07 9.15 -0.78
N THR A 200 -0.20 7.88 -1.12
CA THR A 200 -1.49 7.24 -0.80
C THR A 200 -1.79 7.20 0.69
N TYR A 201 -0.77 7.02 1.54
CA TYR A 201 -0.93 7.04 3.01
C TYR A 201 -1.09 8.45 3.58
N ASN A 202 -0.54 9.47 2.91
CA ASN A 202 -0.68 10.85 3.35
C ASN A 202 -2.12 11.39 3.13
N PHE A 203 -2.78 10.95 2.06
CA PHE A 203 -4.13 11.37 1.68
C PHE A 203 -5.28 10.66 2.43
N GLY A 204 -4.98 9.73 3.33
CA GLY A 204 -6.02 9.12 4.17
C GLY A 204 -6.68 10.16 5.08
N ASN A 205 -7.99 10.15 5.26
CA ASN A 205 -8.67 11.02 6.23
C ASN A 205 -9.16 10.21 7.43
N ILE A 206 -9.73 10.88 8.44
CA ILE A 206 -10.27 10.21 9.64
C ILE A 206 -11.28 9.11 9.28
N GLN A 207 -12.06 9.29 8.21
CA GLN A 207 -13.02 8.29 7.73
C GLN A 207 -12.33 7.01 7.28
N ASN A 208 -11.19 7.12 6.59
CA ASN A 208 -10.42 5.94 6.19
C ASN A 208 -9.94 5.17 7.42
N ILE A 209 -9.44 5.87 8.44
CA ILE A 209 -9.00 5.24 9.70
C ILE A 209 -10.16 4.49 10.37
N ILE A 210 -11.34 5.11 10.42
CA ILE A 210 -12.56 4.50 10.97
C ILE A 210 -12.93 3.23 10.20
N ASN A 211 -12.98 3.32 8.87
CA ASN A 211 -13.40 2.22 8.00
C ASN A 211 -12.38 1.06 8.01
N GLU A 212 -11.09 1.35 7.86
CA GLU A 212 -10.03 0.35 7.80
C GLU A 212 -9.88 -0.44 9.11
N ASN A 213 -10.24 0.18 10.25
CA ASN A 213 -10.17 -0.44 11.57
C ASN A 213 -11.53 -0.92 12.09
N ASN A 214 -12.61 -0.81 11.30
CA ASN A 214 -13.99 -1.16 11.67
C ASN A 214 -14.41 -0.55 13.03
N ILE A 215 -14.03 0.71 13.27
CA ILE A 215 -14.27 1.39 14.57
C ILE A 215 -15.76 1.55 14.84
N ASP A 216 -16.58 1.71 13.79
CA ASP A 216 -18.03 1.81 13.88
C ASP A 216 -18.66 0.62 14.59
N VAL A 217 -18.18 -0.58 14.29
CA VAL A 217 -18.61 -1.81 14.96
C VAL A 217 -18.23 -1.77 16.44
N PHE A 218 -17.00 -1.39 16.76
CA PHE A 218 -16.52 -1.32 18.14
C PHE A 218 -17.28 -0.31 19.00
N ILE A 219 -17.55 0.89 18.47
CA ILE A 219 -18.28 1.93 19.20
C ILE A 219 -19.73 1.51 19.45
N LYS A 220 -20.40 0.89 18.45
CA LYS A 220 -21.77 0.37 18.61
C LYS A 220 -21.86 -0.65 19.74
N TYR A 221 -20.92 -1.60 19.81
CA TYR A 221 -20.91 -2.58 20.90
C TYR A 221 -20.68 -1.95 22.28
N LYS A 222 -19.80 -0.95 22.38
CA LYS A 222 -19.48 -0.32 23.67
C LYS A 222 -20.57 0.64 24.17
N LYS A 223 -21.36 1.24 23.28
CA LYS A 223 -22.53 2.08 23.64
C LYS A 223 -23.78 1.24 24.00
N ALA A 224 -23.82 -0.04 23.61
CA ALA A 224 -24.93 -0.96 23.90
C ALA A 224 -24.81 -1.66 25.27
N ILE A 225 -23.71 -1.44 25.99
CA ILE A 225 -23.43 -1.91 27.36
C ILE A 225 -23.51 -0.70 28.29
#